data_AF-A0A059FJG7-F1
#
_entry.id   AF-A0A059FJG7-F1
#
_cell.length_a   1.000
_cell.length_b   1.000
_cell.length_c   1.000
_cell.angle_alpha   90.00
_cell.angle_beta   90.00
_cell.angle_gamma   90.00
#
_symmetry.space_group_name_H-M   'P 1'
#
loop_
_entity.id
_entity.type
_entity.pdbx_description
1 polymer ?
#
loop_
_entity_poly.entity_id
_entity_poly.type
_entity_poly.pdbx_seq_one_letter_code
_entity_poly.pdbx_strand_id
1 'polypeptide(L)'
;MFVLGLFYAAGGIVLVRRMAVDTMLDKAIAAITLKTDKAEDTATRILTVGAWLTLASGLALMAQSRAAVVLFALNIALQGAYLVWASRARVPEDEADRQGRQATINAYFIYIGAFGLVILMEQRGLWRPWFGTGLGGLAAELMVAGLTTAAFVWMVWNPPGARSRKGGRGRTYPDFLSDDDDDQPAYDPSIPPVRLRLAPEYQCWPTWDDASFYNVDPAGLGFSDALLKRLEDWDALFQKSYNPDDPFNSGFASVADERLWADQAIAVWEGICEEWTGEAVNKISHVPYLMETAFEGVNAYALPGEEALQRMANNCGVFEIRDVLFRLDELAAQRAAVPDWDGDTQDDIARVQEFYARALARVAGKYREDVAAGLASPEEETRRWVGLALDRQLS
;
A
#
# COMPACT_ATOMS: atom_id res chain seq x y z
N MET A 1 17.90 4.85 -36.54
CA MET A 1 16.67 4.14 -36.17
C MET A 1 16.86 3.15 -35.05
N PHE A 2 17.75 2.16 -35.17
CA PHE A 2 18.05 1.26 -34.05
C PHE A 2 18.46 1.99 -32.76
N VAL A 3 19.42 2.93 -32.84
CA VAL A 3 19.85 3.76 -31.68
C VAL A 3 18.71 4.60 -31.11
N LEU A 4 17.84 5.13 -31.97
CA LEU A 4 16.67 5.91 -31.54
C LEU A 4 15.63 4.99 -30.85
N GLY A 5 15.43 3.79 -31.37
CA GLY A 5 14.58 2.78 -30.76
C GLY A 5 15.13 2.30 -29.41
N LEU A 6 16.46 2.12 -29.31
CA LEU A 6 17.14 1.78 -28.07
C LEU A 6 16.96 2.87 -27.01
N PHE A 7 17.06 4.14 -27.40
CA PHE A 7 16.79 5.27 -26.51
C PHE A 7 15.37 5.22 -25.93
N TYR A 8 14.35 5.03 -26.76
CA TYR A 8 12.95 4.94 -26.29
C TYR A 8 12.65 3.65 -25.52
N ALA A 9 13.26 2.53 -25.88
CA ALA A 9 13.15 1.29 -25.13
C ALA A 9 13.78 1.43 -23.73
N ALA A 10 14.99 1.99 -23.64
CA ALA A 10 15.64 2.26 -22.36
C ALA A 10 14.83 3.24 -21.49
N GLY A 11 14.38 4.36 -22.08
CA GLY A 11 13.53 5.33 -21.38
C GLY A 11 12.21 4.74 -20.90
N GLY A 12 11.57 3.90 -21.72
CA GLY A 12 10.36 3.17 -21.35
C GLY A 12 10.58 2.18 -20.20
N ILE A 13 11.68 1.42 -20.21
CA ILE A 13 12.04 0.51 -19.10
C ILE A 13 12.24 1.30 -17.80
N VAL A 14 12.98 2.41 -17.85
CA VAL A 14 13.21 3.26 -16.67
C VAL A 14 11.89 3.81 -16.14
N LEU A 15 10.99 4.29 -17.00
CA LEU A 15 9.68 4.82 -16.60
C LEU A 15 8.75 3.74 -16.03
N VAL A 16 8.69 2.56 -16.64
CA VAL A 16 7.90 1.43 -16.12
C VAL A 16 8.46 0.97 -14.77
N ARG A 17 9.78 0.88 -14.63
CA ARG A 17 10.43 0.51 -13.36
C ARG A 17 10.17 1.56 -12.29
N ARG A 18 10.33 2.84 -12.61
CA ARG A 18 10.03 3.95 -11.71
C ARG A 18 8.58 3.88 -11.26
N MET A 19 7.62 3.74 -12.17
CA MET A 19 6.22 3.62 -11.78
C MET A 19 5.87 2.33 -11.04
N ALA A 20 6.57 1.21 -11.26
CA ALA A 20 6.39 0.02 -10.42
C ALA A 20 6.87 0.26 -8.98
N VAL A 21 7.97 1.00 -8.82
CA VAL A 21 8.48 1.45 -7.51
C VAL A 21 7.53 2.48 -6.90
N ASP A 22 7.14 3.53 -7.64
CA ASP A 22 6.18 4.55 -7.19
C ASP A 22 4.83 3.92 -6.85
N THR A 23 4.34 2.91 -7.59
CA THR A 23 3.07 2.22 -7.24
C THR A 23 3.23 1.34 -6.00
N MET A 24 4.41 0.75 -5.78
CA MET A 24 4.71 0.04 -4.52
C MET A 24 4.80 1.03 -3.36
N LEU A 25 5.42 2.19 -3.58
CA LEU A 25 5.57 3.28 -2.63
C LEU A 25 4.21 3.90 -2.33
N ASP A 26 3.41 4.24 -3.33
CA ASP A 26 2.02 4.73 -3.22
C ASP A 26 1.11 3.70 -2.57
N LYS A 27 1.34 2.40 -2.74
CA LYS A 27 0.58 1.36 -2.01
C LYS A 27 1.06 1.22 -0.57
N ALA A 28 2.35 1.38 -0.29
CA ALA A 28 2.89 1.40 1.06
C ALA A 28 2.40 2.66 1.78
N ILE A 29 2.52 3.83 1.14
CA ILE A 29 2.01 5.12 1.55
C ILE A 29 0.50 5.04 1.67
N ALA A 30 -0.28 4.56 0.70
CA ALA A 30 -1.74 4.43 0.85
C ALA A 30 -2.15 3.37 1.88
N ALA A 31 -1.33 2.36 2.16
CA ALA A 31 -1.55 1.44 3.30
C ALA A 31 -1.22 2.10 4.65
N ILE A 32 -0.49 3.22 4.63
CA ILE A 32 -0.02 3.98 5.79
C ILE A 32 -0.92 5.24 5.98
N THR A 33 -1.06 6.10 4.99
CA THR A 33 -1.85 7.35 4.96
C THR A 33 -3.32 7.17 4.59
N LEU A 34 -3.71 6.00 4.06
CA LEU A 34 -5.10 5.60 3.71
C LEU A 34 -5.91 6.64 2.93
N LYS A 35 -5.20 7.44 2.14
CA LYS A 35 -5.79 8.34 1.15
C LYS A 35 -5.46 7.89 -0.25
N THR A 36 -6.52 7.75 -1.05
CA THR A 36 -6.43 7.59 -2.50
C THR A 36 -6.94 8.89 -3.13
N ASP A 37 -6.04 9.71 -3.67
CA ASP A 37 -6.45 10.77 -4.58
C ASP A 37 -6.85 10.13 -5.91
N LYS A 38 -8.15 10.15 -6.23
CA LYS A 38 -8.67 9.58 -7.48
C LYS A 38 -8.05 10.23 -8.72
N ALA A 39 -7.62 11.49 -8.63
CA ALA A 39 -6.91 12.16 -9.72
C ALA A 39 -5.47 11.63 -9.86
N GLU A 40 -4.77 11.41 -8.74
CA GLU A 40 -3.47 10.72 -8.67
C GLU A 40 -3.54 9.32 -9.28
N ASP A 41 -4.44 8.49 -8.80
CA ASP A 41 -4.65 7.12 -9.28
C ASP A 41 -4.89 7.10 -10.80
N THR A 42 -5.70 8.03 -11.29
CA THR A 42 -5.99 8.16 -12.72
C THR A 42 -4.75 8.61 -13.49
N ALA A 43 -3.98 9.56 -12.96
CA ALA A 43 -2.75 10.04 -13.57
C ALA A 43 -1.69 8.92 -13.62
N THR A 44 -1.46 8.20 -12.53
CA THR A 44 -0.51 7.08 -12.42
C THR A 44 -0.86 5.97 -13.41
N ARG A 45 -2.14 5.61 -13.53
CA ARG A 45 -2.59 4.61 -14.53
C ARG A 45 -2.33 5.06 -15.97
N ILE A 46 -2.67 6.31 -16.31
CA ILE A 46 -2.47 6.84 -17.66
C ILE A 46 -0.97 6.93 -17.99
N LEU A 47 -0.15 7.42 -17.06
CA LEU A 47 1.29 7.51 -17.23
C LEU A 47 1.90 6.12 -17.40
N THR A 48 1.45 5.11 -16.64
CA THR A 48 1.89 3.71 -16.76
C THR A 48 1.68 3.15 -18.16
N VAL A 49 0.52 3.41 -18.76
CA VAL A 49 0.26 3.05 -20.16
C VAL A 49 1.15 3.83 -21.12
N GLY A 50 1.36 5.13 -20.87
CA GLY A 50 2.27 5.96 -21.67
C GLY A 50 3.72 5.44 -21.66
N ALA A 51 4.21 4.98 -20.51
CA ALA A 51 5.54 4.39 -20.39
C ALA A 51 5.65 3.06 -21.15
N TRP A 52 4.64 2.20 -21.05
CA TRP A 52 4.58 0.97 -21.85
C TRP A 52 4.55 1.27 -23.34
N LEU A 53 3.72 2.21 -23.79
CA LEU A 53 3.66 2.59 -25.20
C LEU A 53 5.00 3.15 -25.69
N THR A 54 5.69 3.92 -24.85
CA THR A 54 7.05 4.41 -25.14
C THR A 54 8.05 3.26 -25.32
N LEU A 55 8.01 2.27 -24.41
CA LEU A 55 8.82 1.06 -24.51
C LEU A 55 8.50 0.26 -25.78
N ALA A 56 7.22 -0.04 -26.01
CA ALA A 56 6.75 -0.81 -27.15
C ALA A 56 7.10 -0.13 -28.48
N SER A 57 6.95 1.21 -28.55
CA SER A 57 7.41 2.03 -29.66
C SER A 57 8.92 1.92 -29.91
N GLY A 58 9.73 1.96 -28.84
CA GLY A 58 11.17 1.78 -28.93
C GLY A 58 11.56 0.40 -29.45
N LEU A 59 10.97 -0.66 -28.88
CA LEU A 59 11.20 -2.05 -29.30
C LEU A 59 10.77 -2.30 -30.74
N ALA A 60 9.61 -1.80 -31.15
CA ALA A 60 9.14 -1.90 -32.53
C ALA A 60 10.10 -1.19 -33.50
N LEU A 61 10.64 -0.03 -33.10
CA LEU A 61 11.62 0.71 -33.91
C LEU A 61 12.99 0.02 -33.97
N MET A 62 13.45 -0.61 -32.88
CA MET A 62 14.65 -1.45 -32.86
C MET A 62 14.49 -2.66 -33.78
N ALA A 63 13.32 -3.30 -33.72
CA ALA A 63 12.96 -4.42 -34.58
C ALA A 63 12.73 -4.00 -36.04
N GLN A 64 12.68 -2.70 -36.34
CA GLN A 64 12.30 -2.17 -37.66
C GLN A 64 10.94 -2.71 -38.12
N SER A 65 9.98 -2.81 -37.20
CA SER A 65 8.59 -3.21 -37.46
C SER A 65 7.71 -2.00 -37.80
N ARG A 66 6.75 -2.21 -38.71
CA ARG A 66 5.75 -1.18 -39.07
C ARG A 66 4.79 -0.85 -37.93
N ALA A 67 4.69 -1.72 -36.92
CA ALA A 67 3.92 -1.45 -35.71
C ALA A 67 4.37 -0.16 -35.00
N ALA A 68 5.64 0.28 -35.19
CA ALA A 68 6.14 1.53 -34.65
C ALA A 68 5.27 2.73 -35.05
N VAL A 69 4.77 2.77 -36.30
CA VAL A 69 3.92 3.88 -36.78
C VAL A 69 2.65 4.01 -35.93
N VAL A 70 2.00 2.89 -35.64
CA VAL A 70 0.76 2.86 -34.87
C VAL A 70 1.02 3.13 -33.39
N LEU A 71 2.04 2.49 -32.80
CA LEU A 71 2.37 2.65 -31.38
C LEU A 71 2.78 4.08 -31.04
N PHE A 72 3.58 4.74 -31.90
CA PHE A 72 3.93 6.15 -31.71
C PHE A 72 2.69 7.05 -31.79
N ALA A 73 1.80 6.83 -32.77
CA ALA A 73 0.58 7.61 -32.90
C ALA A 73 -0.36 7.46 -31.68
N LEU A 74 -0.52 6.23 -31.17
CA LEU A 74 -1.30 5.96 -29.96
C LEU A 74 -0.71 6.64 -28.73
N ASN A 75 0.62 6.60 -28.55
CA ASN A 75 1.28 7.26 -27.43
C ASN A 75 1.13 8.78 -27.49
N ILE A 76 1.27 9.38 -28.68
CA ILE A 76 1.04 10.82 -28.88
C ILE A 76 -0.40 11.19 -28.51
N ALA A 77 -1.39 10.42 -28.99
CA ALA A 77 -2.80 10.67 -28.66
C ALA A 77 -3.05 10.58 -27.14
N LEU A 78 -2.49 9.56 -26.47
CA LEU A 78 -2.63 9.37 -25.03
C LEU A 78 -1.98 10.51 -24.23
N GLN A 79 -0.73 10.87 -24.53
CA GLN A 79 -0.01 11.94 -23.84
C GLN A 79 -0.66 13.30 -24.09
N GLY A 80 -1.13 13.57 -25.31
CA GLY A 80 -1.88 14.79 -25.62
C GLY A 80 -3.18 14.87 -24.83
N ALA A 81 -3.96 13.79 -24.77
CA ALA A 81 -5.18 13.73 -23.97
C ALA A 81 -4.88 13.90 -22.47
N TYR A 82 -3.82 13.27 -21.97
CA TYR A 82 -3.35 13.42 -20.59
C TYR A 82 -3.00 14.87 -20.26
N LEU A 83 -2.23 15.56 -21.10
CA LEU A 83 -1.86 16.96 -20.87
C LEU A 83 -3.08 17.89 -20.82
N VAL A 84 -4.07 17.66 -21.71
CA VAL A 84 -5.34 18.41 -21.70
C VAL A 84 -6.13 18.14 -20.42
N TRP A 85 -6.27 16.88 -20.02
CA TRP A 85 -6.97 16.51 -18.79
C TRP A 85 -6.25 17.07 -17.55
N ALA A 86 -4.93 16.89 -17.47
CA ALA A 86 -4.10 17.32 -16.35
C ALA A 86 -4.10 18.84 -16.18
N SER A 87 -4.19 19.61 -17.27
CA SER A 87 -4.31 21.09 -17.20
C SER A 87 -5.57 21.56 -16.45
N ARG A 88 -6.59 20.71 -16.33
CA ARG A 88 -7.85 21.01 -15.62
C ARG A 88 -7.96 20.31 -14.27
N ALA A 89 -7.46 19.09 -14.18
CA ALA A 89 -7.58 18.25 -12.98
C ALA A 89 -6.40 18.39 -11.99
N ARG A 90 -5.24 18.86 -12.46
CA ARG A 90 -4.00 19.00 -11.66
C ARG A 90 -3.30 20.32 -11.96
N VAL A 91 -3.82 21.40 -11.35
CA VAL A 91 -3.22 22.73 -11.43
C VAL A 91 -1.91 22.71 -10.62
N PRO A 92 -0.75 23.07 -11.21
CA PRO A 92 0.53 23.06 -10.50
C PRO A 92 0.49 23.94 -9.25
N GLU A 93 0.77 23.38 -8.08
CA GLU A 93 0.70 24.10 -6.81
C GLU A 93 2.07 24.72 -6.43
N ASP A 94 3.15 24.01 -6.73
CA ASP A 94 4.52 24.45 -6.44
C ASP A 94 5.40 24.62 -7.70
N GLU A 95 6.66 25.02 -7.50
CA GLU A 95 7.62 25.24 -8.59
C GLU A 95 8.16 23.92 -9.17
N ALA A 96 8.22 22.85 -8.37
CA ALA A 96 8.67 21.53 -8.83
C ALA A 96 7.65 20.92 -9.81
N ASP A 97 6.35 21.04 -9.50
CA ASP A 97 5.22 20.64 -10.35
C ASP A 97 5.24 21.36 -11.70
N ARG A 98 5.55 22.66 -11.69
CA ARG A 98 5.68 23.45 -12.93
C ARG A 98 6.83 22.95 -13.78
N GLN A 99 7.98 22.68 -13.17
CA GLN A 99 9.13 22.11 -13.88
C GLN A 99 8.83 20.71 -14.42
N GLY A 100 8.19 19.85 -13.64
CA GLY A 100 7.74 18.52 -14.06
C GLY A 100 6.74 18.57 -15.22
N ARG A 101 5.78 19.50 -15.17
CA ARG A 101 4.82 19.74 -16.25
C ARG A 101 5.54 20.20 -17.53
N GLN A 102 6.46 21.15 -17.41
CA GLN A 102 7.23 21.64 -18.54
C GLN A 102 8.12 20.55 -19.15
N ALA A 103 8.74 19.70 -18.33
CA ALA A 103 9.51 18.55 -18.80
C ALA A 103 8.63 17.56 -19.59
N THR A 104 7.40 17.30 -19.12
CA THR A 104 6.45 16.42 -19.82
C THR A 104 6.03 17.02 -21.17
N ILE A 105 5.77 18.33 -21.23
CA ILE A 105 5.45 19.04 -22.48
C ILE A 105 6.64 18.96 -23.46
N ASN A 106 7.86 19.21 -22.98
CA ASN A 106 9.06 19.13 -23.82
C ASN A 106 9.28 17.71 -24.36
N ALA A 107 9.12 16.69 -23.51
CA ALA A 107 9.22 15.29 -23.90
C ALA A 107 8.18 14.92 -24.97
N TYR A 108 6.95 15.41 -24.85
CA TYR A 108 5.89 15.21 -25.84
C TYR A 108 6.27 15.76 -27.22
N PHE A 109 6.82 16.98 -27.30
CA PHE A 109 7.27 17.54 -28.58
C PHE A 109 8.49 16.82 -29.16
N ILE A 110 9.43 16.38 -28.32
CA ILE A 110 10.56 15.54 -28.77
C ILE A 110 10.02 14.22 -29.36
N TYR A 111 9.01 13.62 -28.72
CA TYR A 111 8.37 12.40 -29.18
C TYR A 111 7.67 12.58 -30.54
N ILE A 112 6.97 13.71 -30.74
CA ILE A 112 6.40 14.09 -32.05
C ILE A 112 7.51 14.22 -33.11
N GLY A 113 8.63 14.85 -32.76
CA GLY A 113 9.78 14.98 -33.66
C GLY A 113 10.32 13.62 -34.11
N ALA A 114 10.47 12.67 -33.17
CA ALA A 114 10.86 11.30 -33.48
C ALA A 114 9.83 10.56 -34.32
N PHE A 115 8.53 10.79 -34.08
CA PHE A 115 7.48 10.23 -34.92
C PHE A 115 7.55 10.75 -36.36
N GLY A 116 7.94 12.00 -36.58
CA GLY A 116 8.23 12.53 -37.91
C GLY A 116 9.29 11.71 -38.66
N LEU A 117 10.34 11.26 -37.95
CA LEU A 117 11.35 10.37 -38.52
C LEU A 117 10.80 8.96 -38.82
N VAL A 118 9.90 8.44 -37.97
CA VAL A 118 9.19 7.17 -38.21
C VAL A 118 8.33 7.24 -39.46
N ILE A 119 7.60 8.35 -39.68
CA ILE A 119 6.81 8.57 -40.90
C ILE A 119 7.70 8.69 -42.13
N LEU A 120 8.84 9.38 -42.03
CA LEU A 120 9.82 9.45 -43.12
C LEU A 120 10.35 8.05 -43.50
N MET A 121 10.52 7.18 -42.50
CA MET A 121 10.95 5.79 -42.71
C MET A 121 9.88 4.95 -43.41
N GLU A 122 8.61 5.14 -43.05
CA GLU A 122 7.45 4.55 -43.73
C GLU A 122 7.36 4.98 -45.19
N GLN A 123 7.52 6.27 -45.48
CA GLN A 123 7.51 6.79 -46.85
C GLN A 123 8.63 6.19 -47.71
N ARG A 124 9.77 5.82 -47.10
CA ARG A 124 10.89 5.19 -47.78
C ARG A 124 10.82 3.66 -47.81
N GLY A 125 9.80 3.06 -47.19
CA GLY A 125 9.60 1.61 -47.17
C GLY A 125 10.73 0.82 -46.51
N LEU A 126 11.43 1.41 -45.52
CA LEU A 126 12.65 0.84 -44.93
C LEU A 126 12.40 -0.19 -43.80
N TRP A 127 11.21 -0.80 -43.76
CA TRP A 127 10.81 -1.72 -42.70
C TRP A 127 11.19 -3.17 -43.02
N ARG A 128 11.44 -3.95 -41.97
CA ARG A 128 11.65 -5.40 -42.09
C ARG A 128 10.29 -6.13 -42.06
N PRO A 129 9.98 -6.95 -43.06
CA PRO A 129 8.74 -7.72 -43.08
C PRO A 129 8.91 -9.00 -42.24
N TRP A 130 8.66 -8.92 -40.92
CA TRP A 130 8.83 -10.06 -40.01
C TRP A 130 7.81 -11.17 -40.26
N PHE A 131 6.58 -10.81 -40.62
CA PHE A 131 5.48 -11.74 -40.88
C PHE A 131 4.98 -11.68 -42.33
N GLY A 132 5.89 -11.38 -43.26
CA GLY A 132 5.60 -11.29 -44.69
C GLY A 132 5.26 -9.87 -45.17
N THR A 133 5.04 -9.74 -46.49
CA THR A 133 4.80 -8.45 -47.16
C THR A 133 3.30 -8.22 -47.43
N GLY A 134 2.88 -6.96 -47.54
CA GLY A 134 1.50 -6.59 -47.84
C GLY A 134 0.60 -6.47 -46.60
N LEU A 135 -0.72 -6.41 -46.82
CA LEU A 135 -1.71 -6.16 -45.76
C LEU A 135 -1.76 -7.27 -44.70
N GLY A 136 -1.54 -8.53 -45.09
CA GLY A 136 -1.56 -9.67 -44.17
C GLY A 136 -0.43 -9.65 -43.14
N GLY A 137 0.80 -9.33 -43.57
CA GLY A 137 1.96 -9.21 -42.66
C GLY A 137 1.83 -8.03 -41.70
N LEU A 138 1.33 -6.88 -42.19
CA LEU A 138 1.01 -5.73 -41.34
C LEU A 138 -0.07 -6.08 -40.29
N ALA A 139 -1.14 -6.78 -40.70
CA ALA A 139 -2.20 -7.18 -39.78
C ALA A 139 -1.69 -8.11 -38.67
N ALA A 140 -0.78 -9.04 -38.99
CA ALA A 140 -0.15 -9.92 -38.00
C ALA A 140 0.74 -9.13 -37.01
N GLU A 141 1.58 -8.20 -37.50
CA GLU A 141 2.41 -7.35 -36.63
C GLU A 141 1.57 -6.49 -35.68
N LEU A 142 0.50 -5.88 -36.20
CA LEU A 142 -0.42 -5.07 -35.40
C LEU A 142 -1.23 -5.91 -34.43
N MET A 143 -1.57 -7.15 -34.78
CA MET A 143 -2.27 -8.06 -33.87
C MET A 143 -1.37 -8.43 -32.68
N VAL A 144 -0.10 -8.75 -32.90
CA VAL A 144 0.83 -9.06 -31.79
C VAL A 144 1.08 -7.84 -30.91
N ALA A 145 1.36 -6.68 -31.51
CA ALA A 145 1.54 -5.43 -30.77
C ALA A 145 0.26 -5.00 -30.02
N GLY A 146 -0.91 -5.21 -30.64
CA GLY A 146 -2.21 -4.92 -30.07
C GLY A 146 -2.56 -5.84 -28.90
N LEU A 147 -2.37 -7.15 -29.03
CA LEU A 147 -2.64 -8.13 -27.98
C LEU A 147 -1.73 -7.93 -26.77
N THR A 148 -0.43 -7.69 -26.99
CA THR A 148 0.53 -7.42 -25.90
C THR A 148 0.20 -6.12 -25.18
N THR A 149 -0.15 -5.07 -25.91
CA THR A 149 -0.58 -3.79 -25.32
C THR A 149 -1.91 -3.93 -24.58
N ALA A 150 -2.89 -4.61 -25.14
CA ALA A 150 -4.19 -4.83 -24.49
C ALA A 150 -4.08 -5.67 -23.23
N ALA A 151 -3.25 -6.73 -23.25
CA ALA A 151 -2.96 -7.54 -22.07
C ALA A 151 -2.30 -6.72 -20.96
N PHE A 152 -1.33 -5.87 -21.31
CA PHE A 152 -0.68 -4.97 -20.36
C PHE A 152 -1.66 -3.94 -19.76
N VAL A 153 -2.45 -3.27 -20.60
CA VAL A 153 -3.49 -2.33 -20.14
C VAL A 153 -4.50 -3.03 -19.24
N TRP A 154 -4.96 -4.23 -19.62
CA TRP A 154 -5.87 -5.01 -18.81
C TRP A 154 -5.27 -5.33 -17.43
N MET A 155 -4.00 -5.72 -17.37
CA MET A 155 -3.28 -5.98 -16.12
C MET A 155 -3.17 -4.73 -15.24
N VAL A 156 -2.91 -3.56 -15.81
CA VAL A 156 -2.84 -2.28 -15.07
C VAL A 156 -4.20 -1.88 -14.50
N TRP A 157 -5.29 -2.11 -15.23
CA TRP A 157 -6.65 -1.80 -14.76
C TRP A 157 -7.26 -2.89 -13.87
N ASN A 158 -6.75 -4.12 -13.95
CA ASN A 158 -7.22 -5.28 -13.19
C ASN A 158 -6.05 -5.97 -12.49
N PRO A 159 -5.37 -5.32 -11.54
CA PRO A 159 -4.28 -5.96 -10.83
C PRO A 159 -4.81 -7.22 -10.10
N PRO A 160 -4.10 -8.37 -10.18
CA PRO A 160 -4.48 -9.57 -9.45
C PRO A 160 -4.48 -9.24 -7.94
N GLY A 161 -5.65 -9.36 -7.32
CA GLY A 161 -5.93 -8.91 -5.95
C GLY A 161 -7.00 -7.80 -5.84
N ALA A 162 -7.31 -7.10 -6.93
CA ALA A 162 -8.30 -6.00 -6.94
C ALA A 162 -9.76 -6.43 -7.12
N ARG A 163 -10.09 -7.70 -6.89
CA ARG A 163 -11.50 -8.10 -6.64
C ARG A 163 -11.87 -7.65 -5.22
N SER A 164 -11.93 -6.34 -5.02
CA SER A 164 -12.66 -5.74 -3.91
C SER A 164 -14.11 -6.18 -4.05
N ARG A 165 -14.55 -6.98 -3.09
CA ARG A 165 -15.96 -7.28 -2.83
C ARG A 165 -16.73 -5.97 -2.92
N LYS A 166 -17.77 -5.91 -3.78
CA LYS A 166 -18.67 -4.76 -3.86
C LYS A 166 -19.11 -4.42 -2.43
N GLY A 167 -18.72 -3.23 -1.96
CA GLY A 167 -19.14 -2.72 -0.67
C GLY A 167 -20.66 -2.75 -0.60
N GLY A 168 -21.19 -3.62 0.26
CA GLY A 168 -22.55 -3.48 0.75
C GLY A 168 -22.67 -2.11 1.39
N ARG A 169 -23.74 -1.40 1.05
CA ARG A 169 -24.14 -0.15 1.71
C ARG A 169 -24.05 -0.38 3.22
N GLY A 170 -23.28 0.46 3.94
CA GLY A 170 -23.15 0.35 5.39
C GLY A 170 -24.53 0.29 6.04
N ARG A 171 -24.87 -0.85 6.62
CA ARG A 171 -26.08 -1.00 7.43
C ARG A 171 -25.89 -0.16 8.68
N THR A 172 -26.92 0.61 9.03
CA THR A 172 -26.90 1.43 10.25
C THR A 172 -27.54 0.61 11.37
N TYR A 173 -27.01 0.68 12.59
CA TYR A 173 -27.67 0.08 13.76
C TYR A 173 -29.08 0.70 13.88
N PRO A 174 -30.20 -0.06 13.76
CA PRO A 174 -30.46 -1.39 14.31
C PRO A 174 -30.74 -2.50 13.27
N ASP A 175 -30.29 -2.37 12.01
CA ASP A 175 -30.45 -3.41 10.96
C ASP A 175 -29.76 -4.75 11.30
N PHE A 176 -28.96 -4.81 12.37
CA PHE A 176 -28.34 -6.04 12.90
C PHE A 176 -29.27 -6.86 13.80
N LEU A 177 -30.43 -6.30 14.19
CA LEU A 177 -31.40 -6.93 15.09
C LEU A 177 -32.64 -7.46 14.34
N SER A 178 -32.70 -7.33 13.02
CA SER A 178 -33.78 -7.92 12.23
C SER A 178 -33.43 -9.38 11.93
N ASP A 179 -34.23 -10.30 12.46
CA ASP A 179 -34.14 -11.76 12.30
C ASP A 179 -34.32 -12.28 10.85
N ASP A 180 -34.36 -11.39 9.83
CA ASP A 180 -34.85 -11.71 8.48
C ASP A 180 -33.75 -12.05 7.45
N ASP A 181 -32.45 -11.99 7.79
CA ASP A 181 -31.34 -12.27 6.85
C ASP A 181 -30.38 -13.37 7.40
N ASP A 182 -30.89 -14.59 7.59
CA ASP A 182 -30.10 -15.81 7.89
C ASP A 182 -29.44 -16.42 6.62
N ASP A 183 -29.06 -15.59 5.65
CA ASP A 183 -28.38 -15.99 4.40
C ASP A 183 -26.84 -15.97 4.51
N GLN A 184 -26.29 -15.90 5.74
CA GLN A 184 -24.88 -16.20 5.96
C GLN A 184 -24.68 -17.72 5.97
N PRO A 185 -23.75 -18.27 5.16
CA PRO A 185 -23.48 -19.70 5.21
C PRO A 185 -23.14 -20.10 6.65
N ALA A 186 -23.79 -21.15 7.16
CA ALA A 186 -23.51 -21.64 8.50
C ALA A 186 -22.01 -21.98 8.61
N TYR A 187 -21.35 -21.51 9.69
CA TYR A 187 -19.96 -21.86 9.98
C TYR A 187 -19.82 -23.38 10.04
N ASP A 188 -19.01 -23.94 9.14
CA ASP A 188 -18.68 -25.36 9.12
C ASP A 188 -17.30 -25.57 9.77
N PRO A 189 -17.24 -26.09 11.01
CA PRO A 189 -15.99 -26.29 11.73
C PRO A 189 -15.09 -27.35 11.09
N SER A 190 -15.57 -28.10 10.10
CA SER A 190 -14.76 -29.07 9.34
C SER A 190 -13.91 -28.43 8.24
N ILE A 191 -14.19 -27.16 7.89
CA ILE A 191 -13.46 -26.43 6.86
C ILE A 191 -12.37 -25.58 7.54
N PRO A 192 -11.08 -25.81 7.24
CA PRO A 192 -10.02 -24.97 7.80
C PRO A 192 -10.11 -23.53 7.26
N PRO A 193 -9.67 -22.53 8.04
CA PRO A 193 -9.72 -21.14 7.61
C PRO A 193 -8.88 -20.93 6.35
N VAL A 194 -9.38 -20.11 5.42
CA VAL A 194 -8.64 -19.75 4.20
C VAL A 194 -7.42 -18.91 4.55
N ARG A 195 -7.59 -18.00 5.50
CA ARG A 195 -6.50 -17.16 6.03
C ARG A 195 -6.69 -17.00 7.54
N LEU A 196 -5.82 -17.62 8.33
CA LEU A 196 -5.90 -17.55 9.78
C LEU A 196 -5.53 -16.15 10.28
N ARG A 197 -6.41 -15.48 11.01
CA ARG A 197 -6.13 -14.21 11.69
C ARG A 197 -5.98 -14.47 13.18
N LEU A 198 -4.91 -13.93 13.77
CA LEU A 198 -4.78 -13.75 15.21
C LEU A 198 -5.24 -12.34 15.58
N ALA A 199 -6.35 -12.23 16.31
CA ALA A 199 -6.92 -10.97 16.78
C ALA A 199 -7.72 -11.21 18.07
N PRO A 200 -7.29 -10.63 19.21
CA PRO A 200 -8.01 -10.72 20.48
C PRO A 200 -9.27 -9.85 20.40
N GLU A 201 -10.44 -10.43 20.68
CA GLU A 201 -11.71 -9.69 20.73
C GLU A 201 -12.53 -10.21 21.92
N TYR A 202 -13.25 -9.31 22.60
CA TYR A 202 -14.00 -9.69 23.79
C TYR A 202 -15.07 -10.73 23.46
N GLN A 203 -15.14 -11.78 24.28
CA GLN A 203 -16.11 -12.88 24.16
C GLN A 203 -16.00 -13.65 22.83
N CYS A 204 -14.84 -13.61 22.19
CA CYS A 204 -14.53 -14.37 21.00
C CYS A 204 -13.24 -15.14 21.21
N TRP A 205 -13.03 -16.19 20.42
CA TRP A 205 -11.72 -16.82 20.36
C TRP A 205 -10.72 -15.87 19.71
N PRO A 206 -9.43 -15.95 20.07
CA PRO A 206 -8.42 -15.08 19.48
C PRO A 206 -8.12 -15.39 18.01
N THR A 207 -8.67 -16.49 17.48
CA THR A 207 -8.45 -16.98 16.12
C THR A 207 -9.66 -16.78 15.23
N TRP A 208 -9.42 -16.38 13.99
CA TRP A 208 -10.46 -16.04 13.02
C TRP A 208 -10.07 -16.51 11.62
N ASP A 209 -11.06 -16.69 10.74
CA ASP A 209 -10.81 -16.71 9.30
C ASP A 209 -10.93 -15.29 8.75
N ASP A 210 -9.81 -14.68 8.36
CA ASP A 210 -9.75 -13.32 7.83
C ASP A 210 -10.52 -13.15 6.51
N ALA A 211 -10.70 -14.24 5.75
CA ALA A 211 -11.40 -14.18 4.47
C ALA A 211 -12.93 -14.15 4.63
N SER A 212 -13.45 -14.86 5.63
CA SER A 212 -14.88 -15.05 5.87
C SER A 212 -15.41 -14.31 7.11
N PHE A 213 -14.51 -13.80 7.96
CA PHE A 213 -14.79 -13.15 9.24
C PHE A 213 -15.44 -14.05 10.29
N TYR A 214 -15.37 -15.37 10.14
CA TYR A 214 -15.84 -16.29 11.19
C TYR A 214 -14.81 -16.40 12.32
N ASN A 215 -15.32 -16.47 13.55
CA ASN A 215 -14.52 -16.81 14.72
C ASN A 215 -14.25 -18.32 14.71
N VAL A 216 -12.99 -18.71 14.89
CA VAL A 216 -12.54 -20.09 14.70
C VAL A 216 -12.01 -20.62 16.02
N ASP A 217 -12.40 -21.85 16.39
CA ASP A 217 -11.90 -22.55 17.57
C ASP A 217 -10.44 -22.98 17.37
N PRO A 218 -9.49 -22.51 18.20
CA PRO A 218 -8.11 -22.95 18.15
C PRO A 218 -7.97 -24.48 18.23
N ALA A 219 -8.82 -25.17 18.99
CA ALA A 219 -8.76 -26.62 19.16
C ALA A 219 -9.06 -27.37 17.85
N GLY A 220 -9.81 -26.74 16.93
CA GLY A 220 -10.10 -27.27 15.59
C GLY A 220 -8.96 -27.10 14.57
N LEU A 221 -7.91 -26.33 14.90
CA LEU A 221 -6.85 -25.97 13.96
C LEU A 221 -5.68 -26.96 13.91
N GLY A 222 -5.70 -27.98 14.77
CA GLY A 222 -4.65 -29.02 14.80
C GLY A 222 -3.32 -28.55 15.40
N PHE A 223 -3.34 -27.49 16.22
CA PHE A 223 -2.19 -27.04 16.99
C PHE A 223 -1.81 -28.03 18.10
N SER A 224 -0.55 -27.98 18.52
CA SER A 224 -0.02 -28.72 19.65
C SER A 224 -0.69 -28.28 20.96
N ASP A 225 -0.78 -29.20 21.93
CA ASP A 225 -1.31 -28.90 23.26
C ASP A 225 -0.56 -27.72 23.93
N ALA A 226 0.74 -27.57 23.63
CA ALA A 226 1.56 -26.49 24.16
C ALA A 226 1.16 -25.13 23.60
N LEU A 227 0.92 -25.03 22.28
CA LEU A 227 0.47 -23.79 21.64
C LEU A 227 -0.97 -23.47 22.01
N LEU A 228 -1.86 -24.46 22.05
CA LEU A 228 -3.24 -24.29 22.51
C LEU A 228 -3.30 -23.72 23.91
N LYS A 229 -2.50 -24.29 24.83
CA LYS A 229 -2.41 -23.76 26.20
C LYS A 229 -1.88 -22.33 26.23
N ARG A 230 -0.88 -22.00 25.43
CA ARG A 230 -0.32 -20.64 25.35
C ARG A 230 -1.36 -19.64 24.84
N LEU A 231 -2.10 -20.00 23.81
CA LEU A 231 -3.21 -19.20 23.26
C LEU A 231 -4.30 -18.97 24.31
N GLU A 232 -4.71 -20.03 25.02
CA GLU A 232 -5.72 -19.96 26.08
C GLU A 232 -5.26 -19.06 27.23
N ASP A 233 -4.04 -19.26 27.76
CA ASP A 233 -3.50 -18.46 28.87
C ASP A 233 -3.37 -16.98 28.46
N TRP A 234 -2.94 -16.71 27.23
CA TRP A 234 -2.78 -15.35 26.68
C TRP A 234 -4.14 -14.66 26.47
N ASP A 235 -5.11 -15.33 25.85
CA ASP A 235 -6.45 -14.78 25.64
C ASP A 235 -7.18 -14.61 26.97
N ALA A 236 -7.03 -15.52 27.93
CA ALA A 236 -7.62 -15.38 29.27
C ALA A 236 -7.19 -14.09 29.98
N LEU A 237 -5.94 -13.63 29.79
CA LEU A 237 -5.49 -12.33 30.30
C LEU A 237 -6.24 -11.17 29.63
N PHE A 238 -6.47 -11.24 28.32
CA PHE A 238 -7.25 -10.24 27.58
C PHE A 238 -8.72 -10.25 28.01
N GLN A 239 -9.37 -11.42 28.03
CA GLN A 239 -10.77 -11.54 28.41
C GLN A 239 -11.03 -11.08 29.85
N LYS A 240 -10.08 -11.29 30.76
CA LYS A 240 -10.15 -10.77 32.14
C LYS A 240 -10.19 -9.23 32.22
N SER A 241 -9.70 -8.54 31.18
CA SER A 241 -9.74 -7.08 31.08
C SER A 241 -11.13 -6.54 30.70
N TYR A 242 -12.06 -7.42 30.30
CA TYR A 242 -13.42 -7.05 29.93
C TYR A 242 -14.24 -6.58 31.13
N ASN A 243 -14.86 -5.42 31.01
CA ASN A 243 -15.80 -4.90 31.99
C ASN A 243 -17.24 -5.03 31.45
N PRO A 244 -18.04 -6.01 31.89
CA PRO A 244 -19.39 -6.20 31.37
C PRO A 244 -20.37 -5.08 31.77
N ASP A 245 -20.09 -4.36 32.87
CA ASP A 245 -20.93 -3.26 33.35
C ASP A 245 -20.66 -1.96 32.59
N ASP A 246 -19.45 -1.82 32.03
CA ASP A 246 -19.05 -0.69 31.18
C ASP A 246 -18.09 -1.16 30.06
N PRO A 247 -18.62 -1.78 29.00
CA PRO A 247 -17.81 -2.38 27.94
C PRO A 247 -16.86 -1.39 27.26
N PHE A 248 -17.26 -0.11 27.15
CA PHE A 248 -16.45 0.94 26.52
C PHE A 248 -15.25 1.36 27.35
N ASN A 249 -15.26 1.09 28.66
CA ASN A 249 -14.14 1.33 29.58
C ASN A 249 -13.50 0.00 30.04
N SER A 250 -13.56 -1.04 29.21
CA SER A 250 -12.76 -2.26 29.39
C SER A 250 -11.27 -1.94 29.24
N GLY A 251 -10.42 -2.72 29.91
CA GLY A 251 -8.98 -2.51 29.86
C GLY A 251 -8.25 -3.25 30.98
N PHE A 252 -6.93 -3.37 30.84
CA PHE A 252 -6.12 -4.11 31.81
C PHE A 252 -6.14 -3.43 33.19
N ALA A 253 -6.19 -4.25 34.24
CA ALA A 253 -6.19 -3.78 35.63
C ALA A 253 -4.91 -3.00 35.99
N SER A 254 -3.81 -3.31 35.31
CA SER A 254 -2.54 -2.62 35.46
C SER A 254 -1.74 -2.63 34.16
N VAL A 255 -0.83 -1.66 34.00
CA VAL A 255 0.12 -1.64 32.88
C VAL A 255 1.05 -2.86 32.92
N ALA A 256 1.32 -3.44 34.10
CA ALA A 256 2.11 -4.65 34.22
C ALA A 256 1.40 -5.87 33.61
N ASP A 257 0.09 -6.01 33.82
CA ASP A 257 -0.71 -7.08 33.19
C ASP A 257 -0.74 -6.91 31.66
N GLU A 258 -0.89 -5.66 31.20
CA GLU A 258 -0.87 -5.33 29.77
C GLU A 258 0.49 -5.63 29.12
N ARG A 259 1.60 -5.32 29.80
CA ARG A 259 2.96 -5.67 29.36
C ARG A 259 3.15 -7.17 29.28
N LEU A 260 2.71 -7.93 30.29
CA LEU A 260 2.77 -9.38 30.29
C LEU A 260 1.98 -9.96 29.10
N TRP A 261 0.79 -9.44 28.85
CA TRP A 261 -0.03 -9.83 27.71
C TRP A 261 0.66 -9.51 26.37
N ALA A 262 1.24 -8.33 26.24
CA ALA A 262 1.99 -7.92 25.05
C ALA A 262 3.27 -8.74 24.82
N ASP A 263 3.97 -9.15 25.88
CA ASP A 263 5.14 -10.03 25.81
C ASP A 263 4.75 -11.42 25.30
N GLN A 264 3.63 -11.96 25.79
CA GLN A 264 3.14 -13.28 25.39
C GLN A 264 2.62 -13.31 23.94
N ALA A 265 2.07 -12.20 23.44
CA ALA A 265 1.54 -12.10 22.08
C ALA A 265 2.58 -12.44 21.01
N ILE A 266 3.85 -12.09 21.21
CA ILE A 266 4.96 -12.43 20.30
C ILE A 266 5.14 -13.94 20.25
N ALA A 267 5.27 -14.60 21.41
CA ALA A 267 5.47 -16.05 21.50
C ALA A 267 4.25 -16.85 21.01
N VAL A 268 3.04 -16.29 21.11
CA VAL A 268 1.83 -16.87 20.50
C VAL A 268 1.92 -16.80 18.98
N TRP A 269 2.22 -15.62 18.44
CA TRP A 269 2.32 -15.43 16.99
C TRP A 269 3.42 -16.29 16.36
N GLU A 270 4.60 -16.34 16.97
CA GLU A 270 5.69 -17.22 16.53
C GLU A 270 5.27 -18.68 16.51
N GLY A 271 4.58 -19.16 17.56
CA GLY A 271 4.07 -20.52 17.61
C GLY A 271 3.06 -20.82 16.50
N ILE A 272 2.17 -19.87 16.17
CA ILE A 272 1.26 -20.01 15.03
C ILE A 272 2.06 -20.11 13.73
N CYS A 273 3.06 -19.26 13.51
CA CYS A 273 3.90 -19.32 12.30
C CYS A 273 4.70 -20.64 12.17
N GLU A 274 5.06 -21.26 13.29
CA GLU A 274 5.78 -22.54 13.30
C GLU A 274 4.86 -23.73 12.99
N GLU A 275 3.64 -23.74 13.52
CA GLU A 275 2.73 -24.90 13.44
C GLU A 275 1.69 -24.79 12.31
N TRP A 276 1.29 -23.58 11.92
CA TRP A 276 0.30 -23.36 10.86
C TRP A 276 0.94 -23.39 9.48
N THR A 277 0.41 -24.23 8.59
CA THR A 277 0.93 -24.36 7.21
C THR A 277 0.20 -23.49 6.19
N GLY A 278 -0.96 -22.92 6.55
CA GLY A 278 -1.75 -22.05 5.69
C GLY A 278 -1.29 -20.59 5.74
N GLU A 279 -2.01 -19.71 5.03
CA GLU A 279 -1.79 -18.27 5.15
C GLU A 279 -2.24 -17.80 6.54
N ALA A 280 -1.45 -16.95 7.19
CA ALA A 280 -1.78 -16.33 8.46
C ALA A 280 -1.49 -14.82 8.47
N VAL A 281 -2.28 -14.07 9.23
CA VAL A 281 -2.10 -12.62 9.44
C VAL A 281 -2.20 -12.27 10.92
N ASN A 282 -1.28 -11.41 11.38
CA ASN A 282 -1.30 -10.85 12.72
C ASN A 282 -2.08 -9.54 12.70
N LYS A 283 -3.19 -9.49 13.45
CA LYS A 283 -3.99 -8.26 13.64
C LYS A 283 -4.19 -7.96 15.12
N ILE A 284 -3.19 -8.25 15.95
CA ILE A 284 -3.18 -7.89 17.37
C ILE A 284 -3.04 -6.37 17.51
N SER A 285 -2.13 -5.74 16.75
CA SER A 285 -1.94 -4.29 16.80
C SER A 285 -3.03 -3.57 16.02
N HIS A 286 -3.63 -2.56 16.65
CA HIS A 286 -4.61 -1.70 16.02
C HIS A 286 -3.98 -0.48 15.31
N VAL A 287 -2.65 -0.30 15.35
CA VAL A 287 -1.96 0.86 14.75
C VAL A 287 -2.37 1.12 13.29
N PRO A 288 -2.49 0.12 12.39
CA PRO A 288 -2.95 0.37 11.02
C PRO A 288 -4.32 1.03 10.95
N TYR A 289 -5.28 0.56 11.76
CA TYR A 289 -6.63 1.11 11.83
C TYR A 289 -6.67 2.50 12.49
N LEU A 290 -5.90 2.68 13.57
CA LEU A 290 -5.80 3.98 14.24
C LEU A 290 -5.19 5.03 13.33
N MET A 291 -4.21 4.63 12.51
CA MET A 291 -3.62 5.48 11.51
C MET A 291 -4.62 5.85 10.41
N GLU A 292 -5.39 4.88 9.88
CA GLU A 292 -6.49 5.14 8.95
C GLU A 292 -7.42 6.23 9.44
N THR A 293 -7.89 6.05 10.67
CA THR A 293 -8.85 6.94 11.32
C THR A 293 -8.24 8.32 11.58
N ALA A 294 -6.95 8.40 11.89
CA ALA A 294 -6.26 9.67 12.11
C ALA A 294 -6.09 10.48 10.81
N PHE A 295 -5.90 9.82 9.67
CA PHE A 295 -5.71 10.45 8.37
C PHE A 295 -7.00 10.67 7.57
N GLU A 296 -8.14 10.21 8.08
CA GLU A 296 -9.44 10.44 7.46
C GLU A 296 -9.66 11.95 7.22
N GLY A 297 -9.86 12.34 5.96
CA GLY A 297 -10.04 13.75 5.58
C GLY A 297 -8.77 14.62 5.51
N VAL A 298 -7.58 14.16 5.92
CA VAL A 298 -6.30 14.92 5.94
C VAL A 298 -5.52 14.90 4.60
N ASN A 299 -5.21 16.02 3.93
CA ASN A 299 -4.48 16.01 2.64
C ASN A 299 -3.23 15.08 2.65
N ALA A 300 -2.92 14.39 1.54
CA ALA A 300 -1.77 13.48 1.40
C ALA A 300 -0.42 14.07 1.85
N TYR A 301 -0.23 15.38 1.72
CA TYR A 301 1.00 16.08 2.13
C TYR A 301 0.94 16.66 3.56
N ALA A 302 -0.20 16.54 4.24
CA ALA A 302 -0.43 17.10 5.56
C ALA A 302 -0.43 16.02 6.65
N LEU A 303 -0.02 16.43 7.85
CA LEU A 303 -0.16 15.60 9.05
C LEU A 303 -1.54 15.80 9.70
N PRO A 304 -2.08 14.77 10.38
CA PRO A 304 -3.30 14.90 11.15
C PRO A 304 -3.22 16.03 12.18
N GLY A 305 -4.39 16.65 12.41
CA GLY A 305 -4.56 17.65 13.45
C GLY A 305 -4.38 17.06 14.85
N GLU A 306 -4.21 17.92 15.84
CA GLU A 306 -3.95 17.49 17.22
C GLU A 306 -5.06 16.62 17.80
N GLU A 307 -6.31 16.88 17.46
CA GLU A 307 -7.46 16.11 17.93
C GLU A 307 -7.41 14.66 17.43
N ALA A 308 -7.09 14.47 16.14
CA ALA A 308 -6.95 13.14 15.53
C ALA A 308 -5.78 12.36 16.16
N LEU A 309 -4.65 13.03 16.38
CA LEU A 309 -3.50 12.45 17.08
C LEU A 309 -3.83 12.08 18.52
N GLN A 310 -4.59 12.91 19.24
CA GLN A 310 -5.01 12.61 20.60
C GLN A 310 -5.98 11.42 20.64
N ARG A 311 -6.91 11.31 19.69
CA ARG A 311 -7.79 10.15 19.57
C ARG A 311 -7.01 8.86 19.33
N MET A 312 -6.03 8.88 18.42
CA MET A 312 -5.13 7.73 18.24
C MET A 312 -4.40 7.40 19.53
N ALA A 313 -3.76 8.38 20.17
CA ALA A 313 -2.97 8.18 21.37
C ALA A 313 -3.80 7.65 22.57
N ASN A 314 -5.07 8.04 22.68
CA ASN A 314 -5.99 7.52 23.70
C ASN A 314 -6.32 6.03 23.51
N ASN A 315 -6.17 5.51 22.30
CA ASN A 315 -6.43 4.10 21.96
C ASN A 315 -5.14 3.27 21.83
N CYS A 316 -3.96 3.86 22.07
CA CYS A 316 -2.71 3.12 22.09
C CYS A 316 -2.46 2.51 23.47
N GLY A 317 -2.34 1.18 23.51
CA GLY A 317 -1.83 0.42 24.64
C GLY A 317 -0.34 0.12 24.50
N VAL A 318 0.16 -0.79 25.34
CA VAL A 318 1.56 -1.25 25.31
C VAL A 318 1.90 -1.89 23.96
N PHE A 319 0.99 -2.67 23.39
CA PHE A 319 1.22 -3.38 22.13
C PHE A 319 1.30 -2.41 20.95
N GLU A 320 0.39 -1.43 20.87
CA GLU A 320 0.45 -0.36 19.86
C GLU A 320 1.72 0.46 19.97
N ILE A 321 2.17 0.81 21.18
CA ILE A 321 3.43 1.54 21.37
C ILE A 321 4.60 0.74 20.83
N ARG A 322 4.68 -0.56 21.13
CA ARG A 322 5.74 -1.44 20.62
C ARG A 322 5.71 -1.58 19.10
N ASP A 323 4.53 -1.69 18.50
CA ASP A 323 4.39 -1.71 17.03
C ASP A 323 4.82 -0.37 16.41
N VAL A 324 4.46 0.76 17.03
CA VAL A 324 4.95 2.08 16.58
C VAL A 324 6.48 2.17 16.67
N LEU A 325 7.10 1.68 17.75
CA LEU A 325 8.56 1.66 17.88
C LEU A 325 9.21 0.76 16.82
N PHE A 326 8.65 -0.42 16.56
CA PHE A 326 9.12 -1.31 15.50
C PHE A 326 9.05 -0.63 14.12
N ARG A 327 7.94 0.05 13.82
CA ARG A 327 7.77 0.80 12.56
C ARG A 327 8.75 1.96 12.43
N LEU A 328 9.08 2.65 13.54
CA LEU A 328 10.11 3.67 13.53
C LEU A 328 11.48 3.09 13.16
N ASP A 329 11.83 1.91 13.68
CA ASP A 329 13.07 1.20 13.31
C ASP A 329 13.08 0.81 11.82
N GLU A 330 11.96 0.26 11.31
CA GLU A 330 11.85 -0.05 9.88
C GLU A 330 12.02 1.20 9.00
N LEU A 331 11.39 2.31 9.39
CA LEU A 331 11.50 3.58 8.66
C LEU A 331 12.91 4.15 8.71
N ALA A 332 13.59 4.07 9.86
CA ALA A 332 14.98 4.50 10.00
C ALA A 332 15.92 3.68 9.10
N ALA A 333 15.76 2.35 9.10
CA ALA A 333 16.52 1.46 8.24
C ALA A 333 16.26 1.73 6.75
N GLN A 334 15.00 1.98 6.38
CA GLN A 334 14.63 2.34 5.01
C GLN A 334 15.26 3.68 4.61
N ARG A 335 15.17 4.71 5.46
CA ARG A 335 15.77 6.02 5.20
C ARG A 335 17.27 5.92 4.97
N ALA A 336 17.97 5.13 5.78
CA ALA A 336 19.41 4.90 5.64
C ALA A 336 19.77 4.19 4.32
N ALA A 337 18.86 3.40 3.75
CA ALA A 337 19.05 2.72 2.48
C ALA A 337 18.72 3.59 1.24
N VAL A 338 18.00 4.70 1.43
CA VAL A 338 17.58 5.60 0.35
C VAL A 338 18.76 6.50 -0.08
N PRO A 339 19.16 6.50 -1.36
CA PRO A 339 20.22 7.37 -1.85
C PRO A 339 19.90 8.86 -1.69
N ASP A 340 20.91 9.68 -1.37
CA ASP A 340 20.75 11.13 -1.11
C ASP A 340 20.15 11.96 -2.25
N TRP A 341 20.08 11.42 -3.47
CA TRP A 341 19.55 12.10 -4.66
C TRP A 341 18.08 11.77 -4.96
N ASP A 342 17.43 10.95 -4.14
CA ASP A 342 16.07 10.41 -4.37
C ASP A 342 14.94 11.44 -4.16
N GLY A 343 15.28 12.66 -3.74
CA GLY A 343 14.36 13.80 -3.74
C GLY A 343 13.37 13.80 -2.57
N ASP A 344 12.22 13.15 -2.73
CA ASP A 344 11.04 13.24 -1.85
C ASP A 344 10.92 12.08 -0.85
N THR A 345 11.49 10.92 -1.17
CA THR A 345 11.31 9.69 -0.38
C THR A 345 11.83 9.84 1.06
N GLN A 346 12.95 10.54 1.27
CA GLN A 346 13.43 10.81 2.63
C GLN A 346 12.50 11.75 3.41
N ASP A 347 11.87 12.71 2.74
CA ASP A 347 10.92 13.65 3.36
C ASP A 347 9.60 12.95 3.70
N ASP A 348 9.15 12.03 2.86
CA ASP A 348 7.97 11.19 3.09
C ASP A 348 8.18 10.27 4.30
N ILE A 349 9.34 9.61 4.38
CA ILE A 349 9.72 8.80 5.55
C ILE A 349 9.78 9.68 6.81
N ALA A 350 10.41 10.85 6.72
CA ALA A 350 10.50 11.77 7.85
C ALA A 350 9.11 12.20 8.35
N ARG A 351 8.16 12.43 7.44
CA ARG A 351 6.79 12.83 7.77
C ARG A 351 6.05 11.71 8.51
N VAL A 352 6.23 10.44 8.11
CA VAL A 352 5.63 9.31 8.82
C VAL A 352 6.28 9.12 10.20
N GLN A 353 7.60 9.27 10.30
CA GLN A 353 8.29 9.24 11.60
C GLN A 353 7.80 10.38 12.52
N GLU A 354 7.59 11.59 11.98
CA GLU A 354 7.04 12.72 12.73
C GLU A 354 5.61 12.41 13.23
N PHE A 355 4.76 11.81 12.39
CA PHE A 355 3.41 11.39 12.78
C PHE A 355 3.47 10.46 14.00
N TYR A 356 4.28 9.39 13.93
CA TYR A 356 4.43 8.45 15.04
C TYR A 356 4.99 9.11 16.29
N ALA A 357 6.03 9.94 16.16
CA ALA A 357 6.59 10.69 17.30
C ALA A 357 5.56 11.62 17.95
N ARG A 358 4.69 12.27 17.15
CA ARG A 358 3.61 13.13 17.66
C ARG A 358 2.50 12.34 18.35
N ALA A 359 2.21 11.12 17.90
CA ALA A 359 1.29 10.21 18.58
C ALA A 359 1.89 9.70 19.90
N LEU A 360 3.15 9.26 19.90
CA LEU A 360 3.90 8.86 21.11
C LEU A 360 4.01 10.00 22.13
N ALA A 361 4.12 11.25 21.69
CA ALA A 361 4.13 12.40 22.59
C ALA A 361 2.80 12.59 23.35
N ARG A 362 1.71 11.95 22.92
CA ARG A 362 0.35 12.14 23.45
C ARG A 362 -0.20 10.93 24.19
N VAL A 363 0.51 9.79 24.20
CA VAL A 363 0.02 8.60 24.91
C VAL A 363 -0.05 8.87 26.41
N ALA A 364 -0.96 8.19 27.09
CA ALA A 364 -1.16 8.36 28.53
C ALA A 364 0.16 8.17 29.31
N GLY A 365 0.42 9.03 30.30
CA GLY A 365 1.68 9.04 31.04
C GLY A 365 2.04 7.73 31.74
N LYS A 366 1.06 6.86 32.02
CA LYS A 366 1.27 5.50 32.53
C LYS A 366 2.11 4.61 31.60
N TYR A 367 2.18 4.95 30.31
CA TYR A 367 2.96 4.24 29.29
C TYR A 367 4.31 4.89 28.98
N ARG A 368 4.74 5.90 29.75
CA ARG A 368 6.00 6.63 29.47
C ARG A 368 7.22 5.71 29.45
N GLU A 369 7.27 4.70 30.31
CA GLU A 369 8.34 3.71 30.32
C GLU A 369 8.37 2.88 29.03
N ASP A 370 7.20 2.52 28.49
CA ASP A 370 7.06 1.76 27.25
C ASP A 370 7.53 2.58 26.04
N VAL A 371 7.22 3.89 26.02
CA VAL A 371 7.77 4.82 25.01
C VAL A 371 9.28 4.95 25.17
N ALA A 372 9.78 5.06 26.41
CA ALA A 372 11.20 5.21 26.70
C ALA A 372 12.05 3.98 26.34
N ALA A 373 11.45 2.80 26.21
CA ALA A 373 12.13 1.61 25.70
C ALA A 373 12.73 1.85 24.31
N GLY A 374 12.10 2.71 23.49
CA GLY A 374 12.62 3.08 22.17
C GLY A 374 13.95 3.83 22.20
N LEU A 375 14.38 4.39 23.34
CA LEU A 375 15.71 4.98 23.49
C LEU A 375 16.84 3.93 23.44
N ALA A 376 16.51 2.66 23.62
CA ALA A 376 17.45 1.54 23.48
C ALA A 376 17.45 0.92 22.07
N SER A 377 16.70 1.49 21.11
CA SER A 377 16.67 1.02 19.72
C SER A 377 18.08 0.99 19.10
N PRO A 378 18.39 0.00 18.23
CA PRO A 378 19.63 0.00 17.46
C PRO A 378 19.74 1.20 16.50
N GLU A 379 18.60 1.72 16.01
CA GLU A 379 18.54 2.79 15.03
C GLU A 379 18.66 4.18 15.67
N GLU A 380 19.66 4.97 15.24
CA GLU A 380 19.89 6.31 15.80
C GLU A 380 18.72 7.27 15.58
N GLU A 381 18.09 7.18 14.41
CA GLU A 381 16.96 8.04 14.07
C GLU A 381 15.73 7.73 14.92
N THR A 382 15.44 6.44 15.20
CA THR A 382 14.38 6.06 16.15
C THR A 382 14.63 6.67 17.53
N ARG A 383 15.85 6.53 18.06
CA ARG A 383 16.20 7.11 19.38
C ARG A 383 15.96 8.62 19.42
N ARG A 384 16.26 9.33 18.31
CA ARG A 384 16.02 10.77 18.18
C ARG A 384 14.53 11.11 18.20
N TRP A 385 13.70 10.41 17.43
CA TRP A 385 12.26 10.64 17.39
C TRP A 385 11.58 10.33 18.72
N VAL A 386 12.00 9.25 19.39
CA VAL A 386 11.53 8.88 20.73
C VAL A 386 11.93 9.94 21.76
N GLY A 387 13.17 10.43 21.71
CA GLY A 387 13.61 11.55 22.56
C GLY A 387 12.74 12.79 22.41
N LEU A 388 12.46 13.20 21.17
CA LEU A 388 11.56 14.32 20.87
C LEU A 388 10.14 14.09 21.39
N ALA A 389 9.63 12.86 21.31
CA ALA A 389 8.31 12.52 21.83
C ALA A 389 8.26 12.63 23.37
N LEU A 390 9.28 12.13 24.05
CA LEU A 390 9.39 12.16 25.52
C LEU A 390 9.58 13.57 26.07
N ASP A 391 10.32 14.43 25.36
CA ASP A 391 10.50 15.84 25.71
C ASP A 391 9.18 16.59 25.61
N ARG A 392 8.39 16.33 24.56
CA ARG A 392 7.06 16.93 24.36
C ARG A 392 6.00 16.45 25.36
N GLN A 393 6.19 15.30 26.00
CA GLN A 393 5.32 14.86 27.12
C GLN A 393 5.56 15.66 28.41
N LEU A 394 6.72 16.33 28.54
CA LEU A 394 7.09 17.10 29.74
C LEU A 394 6.72 18.59 29.65
N SER A 395 6.42 19.08 28.44
CA SER A 395 5.95 20.45 28.16
C SER A 395 4.43 20.53 28.21
#